data_AF-A0A2H0ZIU2-F1
#
_entry.id   AF-A0A2H0ZIU2-F1
#
_cell.length_a   1.000
_cell.length_b   1.000
_cell.length_c   1.000
_cell.angle_alpha   90.00
_cell.angle_beta   90.00
_cell.angle_gamma   90.00
#
_symmetry.space_group_name_H-M   'P 1'
#
loop_
_entity.id
_entity.type
_entity.pdbx_description
1 polymer ?
#
loop_
_entity_poly.entity_id
_entity_poly.type
_entity_poly.pdbx_seq_one_letter_code
_entity_poly.pdbx_strand_id
1 'polypeptide(L)'
;MIINLLRDPEVSNKVILQFAFRQIKAIGYLKVLSLLLGATMVGVSSVIKIPQIRKILKPKTMLARSKLAKGLSEESVSLETAAQWIHVTYNKQQRNSFVNYGESFLLGIQNIAILLILKYYKLRRELAAATTLSEKDQIRECFKALVKPAAAIVAVLVFLTKICPPQLIATLQILNIPIGILAKIPQIRKNQALKSTAHLSEVTIFANVIGSFIRVFTTVTNFKKGRSRDSVLLAGYSASLALNAVLAGQIIHYGKKDEEKKNE
;
A
#
# COMPACT_ATOMS: atom_id res chain seq x y z
N MET A 1 23.00 -41.38 -25.85
CA MET A 1 23.18 -40.29 -26.85
C MET A 1 22.31 -39.06 -26.54
N ILE A 2 20.99 -39.20 -26.36
CA ILE A 2 20.06 -38.09 -26.05
C ILE A 2 20.35 -37.38 -24.71
N ILE A 3 20.71 -38.14 -23.66
CA ILE A 3 21.02 -37.60 -22.33
C ILE A 3 22.32 -36.78 -22.32
N ASN A 4 23.29 -37.14 -23.15
CA ASN A 4 24.54 -36.37 -23.29
C ASN A 4 24.33 -35.10 -24.13
N LEU A 5 23.40 -35.12 -25.10
CA LEU A 5 22.98 -33.92 -25.86
C LEU A 5 22.25 -32.90 -24.99
N LEU A 6 21.46 -33.35 -24.00
CA LEU A 6 20.76 -32.46 -23.05
C LEU A 6 21.68 -31.87 -21.97
N ARG A 7 22.90 -32.41 -21.83
CA ARG A 7 23.94 -31.90 -20.94
C ARG A 7 24.78 -30.80 -21.58
N ASP A 8 24.64 -30.61 -22.89
CA ASP A 8 25.27 -29.54 -23.64
C ASP A 8 24.52 -28.21 -23.36
N PRO A 9 25.17 -27.19 -22.79
CA PRO A 9 24.48 -25.98 -22.31
C PRO A 9 23.64 -25.29 -23.37
N GLU A 10 24.09 -25.26 -24.62
CA GLU A 10 23.38 -24.60 -25.71
C GLU A 10 22.12 -25.36 -26.17
N VAL A 11 22.20 -26.69 -26.25
CA VAL A 11 21.07 -27.53 -26.65
C VAL A 11 20.02 -27.57 -25.54
N SER A 12 20.46 -27.67 -24.29
CA SER A 12 19.60 -27.58 -23.11
C SER A 12 18.85 -26.25 -23.07
N ASN A 13 19.56 -25.13 -23.26
CA ASN A 13 18.95 -23.80 -23.29
C ASN A 13 17.94 -23.64 -24.43
N LYS A 14 18.25 -24.10 -25.65
CA LYS A 14 17.31 -24.05 -26.78
C LYS A 14 16.06 -24.90 -26.54
N VAL A 15 16.20 -26.08 -25.96
CA VAL A 15 15.07 -26.97 -25.63
C VAL A 15 14.20 -26.34 -24.52
N ILE A 16 14.81 -25.78 -23.48
CA ILE A 16 14.09 -25.05 -22.41
C ILE A 16 13.35 -23.85 -23.00
N LEU A 17 13.99 -23.07 -23.88
CA LEU A 17 13.38 -21.90 -24.51
C LEU A 17 12.19 -22.31 -25.40
N GLN A 18 12.33 -23.35 -26.22
CA GLN A 18 11.25 -23.86 -27.06
C GLN A 18 10.08 -24.39 -26.23
N PHE A 19 10.38 -25.10 -25.13
CA PHE A 19 9.36 -25.59 -24.22
C PHE A 19 8.62 -24.44 -23.53
N ALA A 20 9.35 -23.41 -23.08
CA ALA A 20 8.77 -22.19 -22.50
C ALA A 20 7.89 -21.44 -23.52
N PHE A 21 8.36 -21.25 -24.77
CA PHE A 21 7.57 -20.62 -25.83
C PHE A 21 6.31 -21.41 -26.17
N ARG A 22 6.38 -22.75 -26.21
CA ARG A 22 5.21 -23.61 -26.42
C ARG A 22 4.21 -23.49 -25.25
N GLN A 23 4.68 -23.47 -24.01
CA GLN A 23 3.82 -23.26 -22.84
C GLN A 23 3.16 -21.88 -22.85
N ILE A 24 3.90 -20.81 -23.19
CA ILE A 24 3.36 -19.45 -23.30
C ILE A 24 2.26 -19.40 -24.35
N LYS A 25 2.46 -20.02 -25.52
CA LYS A 25 1.46 -20.09 -26.58
C LYS A 25 0.22 -20.90 -26.16
N ALA A 26 0.39 -21.97 -25.38
CA ALA A 26 -0.71 -22.79 -24.88
C ALA A 26 -1.55 -22.11 -23.78
N ILE A 27 -0.90 -21.36 -22.87
CA ILE A 27 -1.57 -20.65 -21.77
C ILE A 27 -2.22 -19.35 -22.28
N GLY A 28 -1.64 -18.75 -23.31
CA GLY A 28 -2.02 -17.46 -23.87
C GLY A 28 -1.20 -16.32 -23.27
N TYR A 29 -0.61 -15.50 -24.15
CA TYR A 29 0.28 -14.39 -23.78
C TYR A 29 -0.30 -13.46 -22.70
N LEU A 30 -1.60 -13.18 -22.76
CA LEU A 30 -2.32 -12.33 -21.80
C LEU A 30 -2.33 -12.89 -20.36
N LYS A 31 -2.49 -14.21 -20.19
CA LYS A 31 -2.48 -14.83 -18.85
C LYS A 31 -1.09 -14.87 -18.25
N VAL A 32 -0.08 -15.15 -19.08
CA VAL A 32 1.32 -15.11 -18.65
C VAL A 32 1.69 -13.68 -18.21
N LEU A 33 1.31 -12.67 -19.01
CA LEU A 33 1.49 -11.28 -18.65
C LEU A 33 0.78 -10.92 -17.33
N SER A 34 -0.46 -11.36 -17.14
CA SER A 34 -1.20 -11.13 -15.89
C SER A 34 -0.51 -11.75 -14.66
N LEU A 35 0.08 -12.94 -14.81
CA LEU A 35 0.80 -13.61 -13.73
C LEU A 35 2.10 -12.87 -13.39
N LEU A 36 2.87 -12.48 -14.41
CA LEU A 36 4.10 -11.71 -14.25
C LEU A 36 3.82 -10.36 -13.57
N LEU A 37 2.80 -9.62 -14.03
CA LEU A 37 2.39 -8.35 -13.43
C LEU A 37 1.99 -8.52 -11.96
N GLY A 38 1.28 -9.61 -11.62
CA GLY A 38 0.94 -9.93 -10.23
C GLY A 38 2.17 -10.18 -9.36
N ALA A 39 3.12 -10.98 -9.85
CA ALA A 39 4.37 -11.26 -9.14
C ALA A 39 5.24 -10.01 -8.97
N THR A 40 5.38 -9.20 -10.03
CA THR A 40 6.10 -7.94 -9.99
C THR A 40 5.47 -6.96 -9.00
N MET A 41 4.13 -6.89 -8.91
CA MET A 41 3.47 -6.05 -7.91
C MET A 41 3.86 -6.44 -6.48
N VAL A 42 3.92 -7.73 -6.15
CA VAL A 42 4.37 -8.17 -4.83
C VAL A 42 5.80 -7.71 -4.57
N GLY A 43 6.71 -7.87 -5.54
CA GLY A 43 8.09 -7.39 -5.43
C GLY A 43 8.18 -5.87 -5.19
N VAL A 44 7.50 -5.08 -6.03
CA VAL A 44 7.50 -3.62 -5.94
C VAL A 44 6.85 -3.13 -4.64
N SER A 45 5.81 -3.82 -4.16
CA SER A 45 5.07 -3.43 -2.95
C SER A 45 5.93 -3.30 -1.70
N SER A 46 7.06 -4.01 -1.63
CA SER A 46 8.03 -3.92 -0.54
C SER A 46 8.61 -2.51 -0.34
N VAL A 47 8.63 -1.68 -1.38
CA VAL A 47 9.26 -0.35 -1.35
C VAL A 47 8.30 0.81 -1.62
N ILE A 48 7.04 0.56 -2.00
CA ILE A 48 6.08 1.60 -2.46
C ILE A 48 5.92 2.75 -1.46
N LYS A 49 5.89 2.46 -0.16
CA LYS A 49 5.64 3.47 0.89
C LYS A 49 6.94 4.06 1.46
N ILE A 50 8.11 3.51 1.11
CA ILE A 50 9.42 4.04 1.55
C ILE A 50 9.63 5.51 1.12
N PRO A 51 9.31 5.92 -0.12
CA PRO A 51 9.40 7.34 -0.52
C PRO A 51 8.55 8.26 0.37
N GLN A 52 7.37 7.81 0.80
CA GLN A 52 6.51 8.56 1.72
C GLN A 52 7.15 8.73 3.10
N ILE A 53 7.76 7.67 3.65
CA ILE A 53 8.50 7.74 4.92
C ILE A 53 9.67 8.72 4.80
N ARG A 54 10.46 8.60 3.72
CA ARG A 54 11.59 9.50 3.46
C ARG A 54 11.13 10.95 3.34
N LYS A 55 9.99 11.22 2.68
CA LYS A 55 9.46 12.59 2.53
C LYS A 55 9.19 13.24 3.89
N ILE A 56 8.66 12.48 4.85
CA ILE A 56 8.39 12.98 6.21
C ILE A 56 9.69 13.20 7.01
N LEU A 57 10.67 12.30 6.89
CA LEU A 57 11.89 12.30 7.73
C LEU A 57 13.04 13.17 7.18
N LYS A 58 13.05 13.47 5.88
CA LYS A 58 14.12 14.21 5.20
C LYS A 58 14.40 15.61 5.76
N PRO A 59 13.40 16.45 6.13
CA PRO A 59 13.68 17.77 6.69
C PRO A 59 14.49 17.68 7.99
N LYS A 60 15.37 18.65 8.26
CA LYS A 60 16.21 18.66 9.47
C LYS A 60 15.46 19.12 10.72
N THR A 61 14.53 20.06 10.57
CA THR A 61 13.82 20.67 11.70
C THR A 61 12.61 19.84 12.13
N MET A 62 12.38 19.73 13.45
CA MET A 62 11.20 19.06 14.04
C MET A 62 9.89 19.66 13.51
N LEU A 63 9.81 20.99 13.43
CA LEU A 63 8.61 21.70 12.95
C LEU A 63 8.22 21.29 11.53
N ALA A 64 9.18 21.25 10.59
CA ALA A 64 8.92 20.83 9.21
C ALA A 64 8.45 19.36 9.14
N ARG A 65 9.12 18.45 9.86
CA ARG A 65 8.73 17.03 9.92
C ARG A 65 7.31 16.88 10.44
N SER A 66 6.97 17.61 11.51
CA SER A 66 5.64 17.54 12.08
C SER A 66 4.57 18.20 11.22
N LYS A 67 4.89 19.27 10.47
CA LYS A 67 4.00 19.86 9.47
C LYS A 67 3.68 18.86 8.35
N LEU A 68 4.69 18.15 7.84
CA LEU A 68 4.49 17.11 6.83
C LEU A 68 3.66 15.94 7.38
N ALA A 69 3.98 15.45 8.59
CA ALA A 69 3.19 14.41 9.25
C ALA A 69 1.74 14.88 9.51
N LYS A 70 1.53 16.14 9.91
CA LYS A 70 0.19 16.73 10.08
C LYS A 70 -0.60 16.75 8.77
N GLY A 71 0.06 16.81 7.61
CA GLY A 71 -0.58 16.79 6.30
C GLY A 71 -1.17 15.43 5.91
N LEU A 72 -0.60 14.33 6.41
CA LEU A 72 -1.15 12.98 6.20
C LEU A 72 -2.36 12.74 7.09
N SER A 73 -3.41 12.14 6.54
CA SER A 73 -4.59 11.73 7.29
C SER A 73 -4.31 10.42 8.03
N GLU A 74 -4.31 10.50 9.36
CA GLU A 74 -4.15 9.32 10.23
C GLU A 74 -5.27 8.30 10.01
N GLU A 75 -6.51 8.78 9.81
CA GLU A 75 -7.69 7.95 9.51
C GLU A 75 -7.50 7.19 8.20
N SER A 76 -7.00 7.86 7.16
CA SER A 76 -6.73 7.25 5.86
C SER A 76 -5.75 6.08 5.99
N VAL A 77 -4.61 6.32 6.64
CA VAL A 77 -3.58 5.27 6.83
C VAL A 77 -4.11 4.15 7.74
N SER A 78 -4.92 4.47 8.75
CA SER A 78 -5.50 3.46 9.66
C SER A 78 -6.48 2.54 8.93
N LEU A 79 -7.37 3.10 8.10
CA LEU A 79 -8.32 2.33 7.30
C LEU A 79 -7.60 1.48 6.24
N GLU A 80 -6.55 2.00 5.59
CA GLU A 80 -5.72 1.21 4.67
C GLU A 80 -5.06 0.04 5.39
N THR A 81 -4.51 0.28 6.59
CA THR A 81 -3.86 -0.75 7.41
C THR A 81 -4.85 -1.85 7.78
N ALA A 82 -6.04 -1.47 8.26
CA ALA A 82 -7.08 -2.42 8.63
C ALA A 82 -7.51 -3.29 7.43
N ALA A 83 -7.80 -2.66 6.28
CA ALA A 83 -8.15 -3.35 5.04
C ALA A 83 -7.07 -4.37 4.61
N GLN A 84 -5.79 -3.97 4.68
CA GLN A 84 -4.67 -4.85 4.34
C GLN A 84 -4.58 -6.07 5.26
N TRP A 85 -4.70 -5.87 6.58
CA TRP A 85 -4.60 -6.98 7.53
C TRP A 85 -5.83 -7.90 7.54
N ILE A 86 -7.03 -7.37 7.25
CA ILE A 86 -8.22 -8.18 6.98
C ILE A 86 -7.95 -9.07 5.75
N HIS A 87 -7.43 -8.50 4.66
CA HIS A 87 -7.12 -9.25 3.43
C HIS A 87 -6.10 -10.37 3.66
N VAL A 88 -5.02 -10.05 4.37
CA VAL A 88 -3.97 -11.03 4.71
C VAL A 88 -4.54 -12.16 5.57
N THR A 89 -5.32 -11.83 6.59
CA THR A 89 -5.90 -12.81 7.50
C THR A 89 -6.86 -13.74 6.76
N TYR A 90 -7.77 -13.18 5.97
CA TYR A 90 -8.73 -13.95 5.18
C TYR A 90 -8.01 -14.93 4.25
N ASN A 91 -7.04 -14.47 3.46
CA ASN A 91 -6.33 -15.33 2.53
C ASN A 91 -5.51 -16.42 3.24
N LYS A 92 -4.94 -16.11 4.41
CA LYS A 92 -4.23 -17.09 5.23
C LYS A 92 -5.19 -18.16 5.78
N GLN A 93 -6.38 -17.78 6.23
CA GLN A 93 -7.42 -18.72 6.70
C GLN A 93 -7.90 -19.64 5.56
N GLN A 94 -8.02 -19.10 4.34
CA GLN A 94 -8.41 -19.86 3.15
C GLN A 94 -7.25 -20.67 2.53
N ARG A 95 -6.05 -20.66 3.13
CA ARG A 95 -4.83 -21.34 2.63
C ARG A 95 -4.45 -20.95 1.20
N ASN A 96 -4.72 -19.71 0.81
CA ASN A 96 -4.29 -19.17 -0.48
C ASN A 96 -2.76 -18.97 -0.51
N SER A 97 -2.16 -19.03 -1.71
CA SER A 97 -0.72 -18.77 -1.88
C SER A 97 -0.34 -17.35 -1.49
N PHE A 98 0.86 -17.16 -0.94
CA PHE A 98 1.40 -15.86 -0.53
C PHE A 98 1.38 -14.83 -1.66
N VAL A 99 1.55 -15.24 -2.92
CA VAL A 99 1.52 -14.33 -4.07
C VAL A 99 0.20 -13.52 -4.15
N ASN A 100 -0.91 -14.07 -3.64
CA ASN A 100 -2.22 -13.42 -3.71
C ASN A 100 -2.42 -12.30 -2.68
N TYR A 101 -1.70 -12.34 -1.55
CA TYR A 101 -1.89 -11.38 -0.45
C TYR A 101 -0.58 -10.77 0.07
N GLY A 102 0.56 -11.18 -0.48
CA GLY A 102 1.89 -10.75 -0.08
C GLY A 102 2.09 -9.25 -0.27
N GLU A 103 1.51 -8.68 -1.34
CA GLU A 103 1.44 -7.23 -1.50
C GLU A 103 0.75 -6.55 -0.31
N SER A 104 -0.44 -7.02 0.07
CA SER A 104 -1.19 -6.43 1.19
C SER A 104 -0.43 -6.57 2.51
N PHE A 105 0.27 -7.69 2.72
CA PHE A 105 1.12 -7.91 3.88
C PHE A 105 2.28 -6.90 3.94
N LEU A 106 3.04 -6.76 2.84
CA LEU A 106 4.19 -5.87 2.76
C LEU A 106 3.78 -4.39 2.89
N LEU A 107 2.66 -4.00 2.27
CA LEU A 107 2.12 -2.64 2.44
C LEU A 107 1.56 -2.41 3.84
N GLY A 108 0.96 -3.43 4.47
CA GLY A 108 0.45 -3.38 5.84
C GLY A 108 1.54 -3.08 6.86
N ILE A 109 2.71 -3.71 6.72
CA ILE A 109 3.89 -3.43 7.55
C ILE A 109 4.34 -1.97 7.40
N GLN A 110 4.48 -1.50 6.16
CA GLN A 110 4.91 -0.13 5.90
C GLN A 110 3.89 0.91 6.38
N ASN A 111 2.59 0.62 6.26
CA ASN A 111 1.53 1.49 6.77
C ASN A 111 1.54 1.56 8.31
N ILE A 112 1.84 0.47 9.02
CA ILE A 112 2.08 0.51 10.48
C ILE A 112 3.24 1.45 10.82
N ALA A 113 4.36 1.36 10.10
CA ALA A 113 5.49 2.25 10.31
C ALA A 113 5.09 3.72 10.10
N ILE A 114 4.33 4.02 9.04
CA ILE A 114 3.79 5.37 8.82
C ILE A 114 2.89 5.79 9.99
N LEU A 115 1.95 4.95 10.45
CA LEU A 115 1.08 5.29 11.58
C LEU A 115 1.86 5.63 12.84
N LEU A 116 2.89 4.85 13.17
CA LEU A 116 3.76 5.13 14.33
C LEU A 116 4.51 6.45 14.17
N ILE A 117 5.00 6.75 12.96
CA ILE A 117 5.63 8.05 12.66
C ILE A 117 4.63 9.20 12.83
N LEU A 118 3.40 9.05 12.35
CA LEU A 118 2.35 10.07 12.50
C LEU A 118 1.99 10.29 13.97
N LYS A 119 1.83 9.22 14.74
CA LYS A 119 1.58 9.29 16.19
C LYS A 119 2.74 9.94 16.93
N TYR A 120 3.97 9.57 16.62
CA TYR A 120 5.16 10.17 17.20
C TYR A 120 5.23 11.68 16.96
N TYR A 121 5.04 12.14 15.72
CA TYR A 121 5.07 13.58 15.43
C TYR A 121 3.86 14.35 15.95
N LYS A 122 2.72 13.68 16.17
CA LYS A 122 1.57 14.27 16.87
C LYS A 122 1.92 14.50 18.34
N LEU A 123 2.40 13.47 19.04
CA LEU A 123 2.83 13.54 20.44
C LEU A 123 3.94 14.59 20.65
N ARG A 124 4.92 14.63 19.74
CA ARG A 124 5.99 15.65 19.78
C ARG A 124 5.47 17.07 19.73
N ARG A 125 4.41 17.36 18.96
CA ARG A 125 3.79 18.72 18.95
C ARG A 125 3.05 19.01 20.25
N GLU A 126 2.26 18.06 20.71
CA GLU A 126 1.45 18.22 21.93
C GLU A 126 2.36 18.46 23.13
N LEU A 127 3.46 17.71 23.23
CA LEU A 127 4.45 17.88 24.30
C LEU A 127 5.24 19.19 24.19
N ALA A 128 5.63 19.58 22.97
CA ALA A 128 6.31 20.86 22.74
C ALA A 128 5.42 22.08 23.01
N ALA A 129 4.10 21.93 22.91
CA ALA A 129 3.14 22.98 23.27
C ALA A 129 2.84 23.01 24.77
N ALA A 130 2.88 21.85 25.44
CA ALA A 130 2.54 21.72 26.86
C ALA A 130 3.72 21.94 27.81
N THR A 131 4.96 21.81 27.34
CA THR A 131 6.16 21.80 28.21
C THR A 131 7.36 22.49 27.56
N THR A 132 8.22 23.09 28.39
CA THR A 132 9.50 23.70 27.98
C THR A 132 10.70 22.76 28.21
N LEU A 133 10.44 21.46 28.38
CA LEU A 133 11.47 20.44 28.63
C LEU A 133 12.54 20.45 27.53
N SER A 134 13.76 20.08 27.91
CA SER A 134 14.87 19.89 26.97
C SER A 134 14.50 18.89 25.87
N GLU A 135 15.04 19.08 24.66
CA GLU A 135 14.71 18.26 23.50
C GLU A 135 14.93 16.76 23.75
N LYS A 136 16.00 16.42 24.50
CA LYS A 136 16.33 15.04 24.88
C LYS A 136 15.25 14.39 25.75
N ASP A 137 14.72 15.13 26.71
CA ASP A 137 13.69 14.63 27.63
C ASP A 137 12.35 14.50 26.92
N GLN A 138 12.03 15.47 26.05
CA GLN A 138 10.84 15.36 25.20
C GLN A 138 10.88 14.12 24.30
N ILE A 139 12.05 13.74 23.78
CA ILE A 139 12.19 12.51 22.97
C ILE A 139 11.90 11.28 23.82
N ARG A 140 12.47 11.20 25.03
CA ARG A 140 12.27 10.07 25.95
C ARG A 140 10.80 9.90 26.32
N GLU A 141 10.13 10.99 26.69
CA GLU A 141 8.71 10.97 27.03
C GLU A 141 7.84 10.61 25.82
N CYS A 142 8.19 11.08 24.61
CA CYS A 142 7.48 10.66 23.40
C CYS A 142 7.60 9.17 23.13
N PHE A 143 8.79 8.56 23.33
CA PHE A 143 8.95 7.12 23.15
C PHE A 143 8.15 6.32 24.18
N LYS A 144 8.10 6.75 25.43
CA LYS A 144 7.23 6.14 26.46
C LYS A 144 5.76 6.26 26.06
N ALA A 145 5.32 7.45 25.63
CA ALA A 145 3.95 7.68 25.21
C ALA A 145 3.57 6.90 23.94
N LEU A 146 4.53 6.55 23.08
CA LEU A 146 4.32 5.76 21.87
C LEU A 146 4.04 4.28 22.15
N VAL A 147 4.37 3.77 23.35
CA VAL A 147 4.09 2.38 23.75
C VAL A 147 2.59 2.08 23.68
N LYS A 148 1.74 3.00 24.17
CA LYS A 148 0.28 2.81 24.17
C LYS A 148 -0.31 2.63 22.76
N PRO A 149 -0.10 3.55 21.78
CA PRO A 149 -0.60 3.35 20.42
C PRO A 149 0.06 2.15 19.72
N ALA A 150 1.34 1.86 19.98
CA ALA A 150 1.98 0.66 19.43
C ALA A 150 1.34 -0.63 19.95
N ALA A 151 1.09 -0.71 21.26
CA ALA A 151 0.39 -1.84 21.89
C ALA A 151 -1.04 -1.98 21.35
N ALA A 152 -1.75 -0.88 21.11
CA ALA A 152 -3.08 -0.91 20.51
C ALA A 152 -3.06 -1.48 19.08
N ILE A 153 -2.09 -1.09 18.25
CA ILE A 153 -1.90 -1.66 16.91
C ILE A 153 -1.65 -3.17 17.02
N VAL A 154 -0.72 -3.59 17.88
CA VAL A 154 -0.40 -5.01 18.08
C VAL A 154 -1.63 -5.79 18.56
N ALA A 155 -2.40 -5.25 19.52
CA ALA A 155 -3.61 -5.88 20.02
C ALA A 155 -4.65 -6.09 18.91
N VAL A 156 -4.86 -5.09 18.04
CA VAL A 156 -5.74 -5.22 16.87
C VAL A 156 -5.22 -6.29 15.90
N LEU A 157 -3.92 -6.34 15.64
CA LEU A 157 -3.33 -7.37 14.77
C LEU A 157 -3.47 -8.78 15.35
N VAL A 158 -3.22 -8.96 16.64
CA VAL A 158 -3.42 -10.25 17.33
C VAL A 158 -4.90 -10.62 17.30
N PHE A 159 -5.79 -9.67 17.57
CA PHE A 159 -7.22 -9.89 17.47
C PHE A 159 -7.60 -10.39 16.07
N LEU A 160 -7.26 -9.64 15.01
CA LEU A 160 -7.58 -10.02 13.64
C LEU A 160 -6.99 -11.38 13.25
N THR A 161 -5.72 -11.63 13.58
CA THR A 161 -5.00 -12.80 13.07
C THR A 161 -5.16 -14.09 13.87
N LYS A 162 -5.51 -14.00 15.17
CA LYS A 162 -5.52 -15.14 16.09
C LYS A 162 -6.86 -15.38 16.79
N ILE A 163 -7.60 -14.31 17.09
CA ILE A 163 -8.78 -14.39 17.98
C ILE A 163 -10.09 -14.26 17.18
N CYS A 164 -10.08 -13.45 16.13
CA CYS A 164 -11.27 -13.09 15.37
C CYS A 164 -11.87 -14.31 14.65
N PRO A 165 -13.18 -14.59 14.81
CA PRO A 165 -13.82 -15.74 14.20
C PRO A 165 -13.78 -15.65 12.66
N PRO A 166 -13.58 -16.77 11.95
CA PRO A 166 -13.46 -16.78 10.48
C PRO A 166 -14.64 -16.14 9.75
N GLN A 167 -15.86 -16.27 10.30
CA GLN A 167 -17.07 -15.67 9.73
C GLN A 167 -16.99 -14.13 9.74
N LEU A 168 -16.49 -13.53 10.82
CA LEU A 168 -16.31 -12.08 10.90
C LEU A 168 -15.23 -11.61 9.92
N ILE A 169 -14.11 -12.33 9.82
CA ILE A 169 -13.07 -12.03 8.82
C ILE A 169 -13.60 -12.13 7.38
N ALA A 170 -14.44 -13.12 7.07
CA ALA A 170 -15.07 -13.26 5.76
C ALA A 170 -16.01 -12.08 5.44
N THR A 171 -16.83 -11.65 6.40
CA THR A 171 -17.69 -10.47 6.25
C THR A 171 -16.87 -9.19 6.07
N LEU A 172 -15.84 -9.00 6.89
CA LEU A 172 -14.91 -7.89 6.75
C LEU A 172 -14.16 -7.92 5.41
N GLN A 173 -13.88 -9.10 4.88
CA GLN A 173 -13.26 -9.26 3.56
C GLN A 173 -14.20 -8.80 2.43
N ILE A 174 -15.51 -9.03 2.55
CA ILE A 174 -16.49 -8.49 1.60
C ILE A 174 -16.49 -6.96 1.66
N LEU A 175 -16.42 -6.41 2.87
CA LEU A 175 -16.33 -4.95 3.10
C LEU A 175 -14.93 -4.37 2.81
N ASN A 176 -13.95 -5.18 2.45
CA ASN A 176 -12.57 -4.71 2.27
C ASN A 176 -12.45 -3.71 1.12
N ILE A 177 -13.16 -3.96 0.01
CA ILE A 177 -13.24 -3.04 -1.13
C ILE A 177 -13.82 -1.67 -0.71
N PRO A 178 -15.02 -1.58 -0.12
CA PRO A 178 -15.56 -0.29 0.31
C PRO A 178 -14.68 0.37 1.39
N ILE A 179 -14.11 -0.38 2.34
CA ILE A 179 -13.17 0.17 3.32
C ILE A 179 -11.95 0.77 2.62
N GLY A 180 -11.38 0.10 1.61
CA GLY A 180 -10.24 0.59 0.85
C GLY A 180 -10.53 1.87 0.06
N ILE A 181 -11.74 2.01 -0.48
CA ILE A 181 -12.24 3.24 -1.13
C ILE A 181 -12.37 4.35 -0.09
N LEU A 182 -13.07 4.08 1.01
CA LEU A 182 -13.27 5.04 2.11
C LEU A 182 -11.93 5.49 2.71
N ALA A 183 -10.93 4.63 2.74
CA ALA A 183 -9.59 4.95 3.23
C ALA A 183 -8.94 6.10 2.46
N LYS A 184 -9.28 6.34 1.18
CA LYS A 184 -8.69 7.44 0.40
C LYS A 184 -9.38 8.79 0.64
N ILE A 185 -10.65 8.77 1.03
CA ILE A 185 -11.49 9.98 1.15
C ILE A 185 -10.94 10.98 2.19
N PRO A 186 -10.56 10.58 3.41
CA PRO A 186 -9.99 11.50 4.39
C PRO A 186 -8.76 12.23 3.88
N GLN A 187 -7.89 11.56 3.11
CA GLN A 187 -6.70 12.19 2.55
C GLN A 187 -7.06 13.19 1.44
N ILE A 188 -8.00 12.85 0.56
CA ILE A 188 -8.47 13.74 -0.52
C ILE A 188 -9.04 15.03 0.07
N ARG A 189 -9.91 14.92 1.07
CA ARG A 189 -10.51 16.07 1.78
C ARG A 189 -9.44 16.90 2.47
N LYS A 190 -8.48 16.24 3.11
CA LYS A 190 -7.37 16.91 3.80
C LYS A 190 -6.49 17.72 2.85
N ASN A 191 -6.19 17.18 1.67
CA ASN A 191 -5.44 17.91 0.64
C ASN A 191 -6.21 19.14 0.14
N GLN A 192 -7.54 19.04 -0.02
CA GLN A 192 -8.38 20.18 -0.40
C GLN A 192 -8.40 21.26 0.69
N ALA A 193 -8.56 20.86 1.95
CA ALA A 193 -8.56 21.79 3.08
C ALA A 193 -7.21 22.50 3.24
N LEU A 194 -6.10 21.78 3.05
CA LEU A 194 -4.75 22.34 3.12
C LEU A 194 -4.34 23.11 1.85
N LYS A 195 -5.07 22.93 0.75
CA LYS A 195 -4.73 23.44 -0.60
C LYS A 195 -3.27 23.17 -0.99
N SER A 196 -2.69 22.06 -0.51
CA SER A 196 -1.31 21.64 -0.78
C SER A 196 -1.19 20.12 -0.62
N THR A 197 -0.24 19.54 -1.35
CA THR A 197 0.13 18.12 -1.31
C THR A 197 1.60 17.92 -0.95
N ALA A 198 2.27 18.93 -0.40
CA ALA A 198 3.70 18.88 -0.06
C ALA A 198 4.07 17.69 0.86
N HIS A 199 3.12 17.18 1.64
CA HIS A 199 3.30 16.00 2.50
C HIS A 199 3.18 14.65 1.77
N LEU A 200 2.54 14.57 0.61
CA LEU A 200 2.37 13.31 -0.14
C LEU A 200 3.56 13.03 -1.04
N SER A 201 4.02 11.79 -1.07
CA SER A 201 5.05 11.30 -1.99
C SER A 201 4.44 11.02 -3.36
N GLU A 202 4.89 11.76 -4.36
CA GLU A 202 4.45 11.64 -5.75
C GLU A 202 4.77 10.25 -6.29
N VAL A 203 5.99 9.77 -6.06
CA VAL A 203 6.43 8.41 -6.42
C VAL A 203 5.47 7.36 -5.86
N THR A 204 5.04 7.52 -4.61
CA THR A 204 4.11 6.58 -3.97
C THR A 204 2.71 6.68 -4.57
N ILE A 205 2.19 7.88 -4.84
CA ILE A 205 0.84 8.05 -5.41
C ILE A 205 0.79 7.57 -6.86
N PHE A 206 1.77 7.89 -7.70
CA PHE A 206 1.83 7.39 -9.08
C PHE A 206 2.01 5.87 -9.13
N ALA A 207 2.84 5.30 -8.25
CA ALA A 207 2.94 3.83 -8.12
C ALA A 207 1.59 3.19 -7.74
N ASN A 208 0.81 3.82 -6.85
CA ASN A 208 -0.52 3.33 -6.50
C ASN A 208 -1.51 3.41 -7.68
N VAL A 209 -1.41 4.44 -8.53
CA VAL A 209 -2.21 4.54 -9.77
C VAL A 209 -1.86 3.40 -10.72
N ILE A 210 -0.57 3.19 -11.00
CA ILE A 210 -0.09 2.11 -11.88
C ILE A 210 -0.50 0.75 -11.32
N GLY A 211 -0.29 0.49 -10.03
CA GLY A 211 -0.69 -0.76 -9.38
C GLY A 211 -2.21 -1.00 -9.46
N SER A 212 -3.02 0.05 -9.26
CA SER A 212 -4.49 -0.06 -9.38
C SER A 212 -4.92 -0.33 -10.82
N PHE A 213 -4.25 0.28 -11.81
CA PHE A 213 -4.47 0.00 -13.22
C PHE A 213 -4.13 -1.45 -13.57
N ILE A 214 -2.98 -1.95 -13.10
CA ILE A 214 -2.58 -3.36 -13.25
C ILE A 214 -3.66 -4.27 -12.67
N ARG A 215 -4.22 -3.98 -11.48
CA ARG A 215 -5.29 -4.80 -10.88
C ARG A 215 -6.56 -4.81 -11.71
N VAL A 216 -6.96 -3.68 -12.27
CA VAL A 216 -8.12 -3.62 -13.19
C VAL A 216 -7.82 -4.49 -14.40
N PHE A 217 -6.65 -4.32 -15.02
CA PHE A 217 -6.24 -5.10 -16.20
C PHE A 217 -6.19 -6.61 -15.94
N THR A 218 -5.55 -7.06 -14.86
CA THR A 218 -5.45 -8.48 -14.51
C THR A 218 -6.81 -9.06 -14.11
N THR A 219 -7.68 -8.28 -13.47
CA THR A 219 -9.04 -8.72 -13.14
C THR A 219 -9.88 -8.89 -14.39
N VAL A 220 -9.82 -7.95 -15.35
CA VAL A 220 -10.51 -8.07 -16.65
C VAL A 220 -9.95 -9.25 -17.45
N THR A 221 -8.63 -9.42 -17.48
CA THR A 221 -7.98 -10.51 -18.23
C THR A 221 -8.32 -11.89 -17.68
N ASN A 222 -8.44 -12.01 -16.36
CA ASN A 222 -8.82 -13.26 -15.70
C ASN A 222 -10.34 -13.40 -15.51
N PHE A 223 -11.13 -12.43 -15.99
CA PHE A 223 -12.57 -12.42 -15.85
C PHE A 223 -13.17 -13.61 -16.58
N LYS A 224 -13.86 -14.48 -15.83
CA LYS A 224 -14.67 -15.56 -16.42
C LYS A 224 -16.14 -15.15 -16.35
N LYS A 225 -16.73 -14.90 -17.53
CA LYS A 225 -18.15 -14.54 -17.69
C LYS A 225 -19.01 -15.58 -16.94
N GLY A 226 -19.64 -15.19 -15.82
CA GLY A 226 -20.47 -16.08 -14.99
C GLY A 226 -20.20 -16.04 -13.47
N ARG A 227 -19.10 -15.45 -13.00
CA ARG A 227 -18.85 -15.25 -11.55
C ARG A 227 -19.24 -13.84 -11.11
N SER A 228 -20.36 -13.71 -10.40
CA SER A 228 -20.82 -12.45 -9.77
C SER A 228 -19.72 -11.77 -8.93
N ARG A 229 -18.87 -12.56 -8.27
CA ARG A 229 -17.75 -12.08 -7.46
C ARG A 229 -16.72 -11.25 -8.25
N ASP A 230 -16.51 -11.56 -9.53
CA ASP A 230 -15.48 -10.91 -10.34
C ASP A 230 -15.92 -9.48 -10.73
N SER A 231 -17.23 -9.23 -10.89
CA SER A 231 -17.79 -7.90 -11.15
C SER A 231 -17.62 -6.95 -9.96
N VAL A 232 -17.77 -7.46 -8.74
CA VAL A 232 -17.56 -6.67 -7.50
C VAL A 232 -16.09 -6.30 -7.33
N LEU A 233 -15.18 -7.25 -7.58
CA LEU A 233 -13.73 -6.97 -7.55
C LEU A 233 -13.35 -5.93 -8.60
N LEU A 234 -13.87 -6.06 -9.83
CA LEU A 234 -13.59 -5.11 -10.90
C LEU A 234 -14.09 -3.70 -10.56
N ALA A 235 -15.31 -3.57 -10.07
CA ALA A 235 -15.86 -2.29 -9.62
C ALA A 235 -15.00 -1.69 -8.49
N GLY A 236 -14.58 -2.51 -7.54
CA GLY A 236 -13.71 -2.12 -6.44
C GLY A 236 -12.35 -1.59 -6.88
N TYR A 237 -11.66 -2.32 -7.75
CA TYR A 237 -10.36 -1.90 -8.27
C TYR A 237 -10.48 -0.67 -9.18
N SER A 238 -11.57 -0.55 -9.94
CA SER A 238 -11.84 0.63 -10.77
C SER A 238 -12.08 1.87 -9.92
N ALA A 239 -12.86 1.76 -8.83
CA ALA A 239 -13.05 2.84 -7.88
C ALA A 239 -11.74 3.23 -7.17
N SER A 240 -10.92 2.24 -6.78
CA SER A 240 -9.59 2.49 -6.21
C SER A 240 -8.67 3.23 -7.20
N LEU A 241 -8.69 2.83 -8.48
CA LEU A 241 -7.98 3.53 -9.55
C LEU A 241 -8.44 4.99 -9.69
N ALA A 242 -9.76 5.22 -9.74
CA ALA A 242 -10.33 6.57 -9.82
C ALA A 242 -9.88 7.45 -8.64
N LEU A 243 -9.94 6.94 -7.41
CA LEU A 243 -9.53 7.71 -6.23
C LEU A 243 -8.01 7.95 -6.17
N ASN A 244 -7.18 6.99 -6.58
CA ASN A 244 -5.74 7.21 -6.71
C ASN A 244 -5.44 8.24 -7.82
N ALA A 245 -6.20 8.24 -8.92
CA ALA A 245 -6.08 9.24 -9.97
C ALA A 245 -6.49 10.64 -9.48
N VAL A 246 -7.52 10.76 -8.63
CA VAL A 246 -7.87 12.03 -7.96
C VAL A 246 -6.72 12.53 -7.10
N LEU A 247 -6.08 11.67 -6.29
CA LEU A 247 -4.91 12.04 -5.49
C LEU A 247 -3.73 12.49 -6.37
N ALA A 248 -3.48 11.80 -7.49
CA ALA A 248 -2.46 12.20 -8.47
C ALA A 248 -2.79 13.55 -9.11
N GLY A 249 -4.05 13.79 -9.48
CA GLY A 249 -4.52 15.07 -10.00
C GLY A 249 -4.35 16.20 -8.99
N GLN A 250 -4.62 15.97 -7.71
CA GLN A 250 -4.34 16.93 -6.65
C GLN A 250 -2.86 17.26 -6.54
N ILE A 251 -1.97 16.27 -6.67
CA ILE A 251 -0.52 16.49 -6.70
C ILE A 251 -0.12 17.40 -7.86
N ILE A 252 -0.63 17.15 -9.06
CA ILE A 252 -0.29 17.97 -10.23
C ILE A 252 -0.83 19.39 -10.06
N HIS A 253 -2.07 19.53 -9.60
CA HIS A 253 -2.72 20.84 -9.47
C HIS A 253 -2.09 21.69 -8.36
N TYR A 254 -1.88 21.13 -7.17
CA TYR A 254 -1.30 21.87 -6.04
C TYR A 254 0.22 21.97 -6.14
N GLY A 255 0.90 21.00 -6.77
CA GLY A 255 2.34 21.06 -7.03
C GLY A 255 2.72 22.28 -7.87
N LYS A 256 1.98 22.56 -8.94
CA LYS A 256 2.17 23.77 -9.77
C LYS A 256 2.05 25.06 -8.96
N LYS A 257 1.03 25.17 -8.10
CA LYS A 257 0.82 26.34 -7.24
C LYS A 257 1.90 26.52 -6.18
N ASP A 258 2.46 25.41 -5.67
CA ASP A 258 3.54 25.43 -4.68
C ASP A 258 4.90 25.83 -5.33
N GLU A 259 5.06 25.60 -6.64
CA GLU A 259 6.22 26.08 -7.42
C GLU A 259 6.10 27.56 -7.79
N GLU A 260 4.92 28.01 -8.24
CA GLU A 260 4.64 29.43 -8.53
C GLU A 260 4.94 30.32 -7.31
N LYS A 261 4.49 29.93 -6.11
CA LYS A 261 4.75 30.66 -4.86
C LYS A 261 6.19 30.66 -4.35
N LYS A 262 7.06 29.80 -4.89
CA LYS A 262 8.49 29.78 -4.55
C LYS A 262 9.32 30.65 -5.48
N ASN A 263 8.77 30.98 -6.65
CA ASN A 263 9.43 31.78 -7.68
C ASN A 263 8.98 33.25 -7.64
N GLU A 264 7.95 33.57 -6.84
CA GLU A 264 7.62 34.92 -6.36
C GLU A 264 8.43 35.27 -5.10
#